data_AF-A0A662NRX1-F1
#
_entry.id   AF-A0A662NRX1-F1
#
_cell.length_a   1.000
_cell.length_b   1.000
_cell.length_c   1.000
_cell.angle_alpha   90.00
_cell.angle_beta   90.00
_cell.angle_gamma   90.00
#
_symmetry.space_group_name_H-M   'P 1'
#
loop_
_entity.id
_entity.type
_entity.pdbx_description
1 polymer ?
#
loop_
_entity_poly.entity_id
_entity_poly.type
_entity_poly.pdbx_seq_one_letter_code
_entity_poly.pdbx_strand_id
1 'polypeptide(L)' 'RRYCKRCHSFLVPGVNARVRLRQKRMPHVVIKCLECGHIMRYPYLREKKERRKKKEVEGKLIQKGRKTIKGKPSED' A
#
# COMPACT_ATOMS: atom_id res chain seq x y z
N ARG A 1 -9.79 8.31 -10.12
CA ARG A 1 -8.54 8.76 -10.79
C ARG A 1 -8.44 8.12 -12.17
N ARG A 2 -9.47 8.26 -13.00
CA ARG A 2 -9.56 7.63 -14.34
C ARG A 2 -9.51 8.64 -15.48
N TYR A 3 -9.35 9.91 -15.16
CA TYR A 3 -9.34 11.01 -16.12
C TYR A 3 -8.12 11.88 -15.85
N CYS A 4 -7.55 12.44 -16.91
CA CYS A 4 -6.48 13.42 -16.77
C CYS A 4 -7.07 14.76 -16.33
N LYS A 5 -6.50 15.41 -15.32
CA LYS A 5 -6.96 16.73 -14.85
C LYS A 5 -6.67 17.89 -15.83
N ARG A 6 -5.86 17.64 -16.87
CA ARG A 6 -5.42 18.67 -17.81
C ARG A 6 -6.19 18.60 -19.13
N CYS A 7 -6.18 17.44 -19.79
CA CYS A 7 -6.85 17.23 -21.07
C CYS A 7 -8.20 16.52 -20.95
N HIS A 8 -8.62 16.14 -19.73
CA HIS A 8 -9.86 15.42 -19.45
C HIS A 8 -10.05 14.08 -20.18
N SER A 9 -9.00 13.59 -20.86
CA SER A 9 -9.04 12.29 -21.50
C SER A 9 -9.09 11.15 -20.50
N PHE A 10 -9.73 10.06 -20.93
CA PHE A 10 -9.86 8.85 -20.13
C PHE A 10 -8.53 8.10 -20.09
N LEU A 11 -8.01 7.85 -18.90
CA LEU A 11 -6.72 7.20 -18.68
C LEU A 11 -6.90 5.68 -18.61
N VAL A 12 -6.46 5.01 -19.67
CA VAL A 12 -6.35 3.56 -19.78
C VAL A 12 -4.89 3.15 -19.53
N PRO A 13 -4.59 2.50 -18.38
CA PRO A 13 -3.26 1.96 -18.13
C PRO A 13 -2.84 1.00 -19.24
N GLY A 14 -1.66 1.23 -19.82
CA GLY A 14 -1.12 0.41 -20.92
C GLY A 14 -1.31 1.02 -22.32
N VAL A 15 -2.30 1.90 -22.50
CA VAL A 15 -2.53 2.59 -23.79
C VAL A 15 -2.02 4.03 -23.71
N ASN A 16 -2.68 4.88 -22.93
CA ASN A 16 -2.41 6.32 -22.85
C ASN A 16 -2.00 6.80 -21.45
N ALA A 17 -1.85 5.88 -20.49
CA ALA A 17 -1.43 6.19 -19.13
C ALA A 17 -0.30 5.27 -18.67
N ARG A 18 0.76 5.86 -18.10
CA ARG A 18 1.86 5.15 -17.45
C ARG A 18 1.75 5.28 -15.94
N VAL A 19 1.45 4.17 -15.27
CA VAL A 19 1.30 4.09 -13.80
C VAL A 19 2.57 3.52 -13.18
N ARG A 20 3.13 4.20 -12.17
CA ARG A 20 4.34 3.77 -11.45
C ARG A 20 4.14 3.90 -9.94
N LEU A 21 4.58 2.89 -9.20
CA LEU A 21 4.64 2.94 -7.73
C LEU A 21 6.03 3.39 -7.29
N ARG A 22 6.09 4.42 -6.45
CA ARG A 22 7.33 4.91 -5.84
C ARG A 22 7.20 4.87 -4.34
N GLN A 23 8.22 4.34 -3.67
CA GLN A 23 8.23 4.16 -2.21
C GLN A 23 9.21 5.09 -1.48
N LYS A 24 10.10 5.80 -2.20
CA LYS A 24 11.14 6.66 -1.61
C LYS A 24 10.53 7.91 -0.96
N ARG A 25 10.98 8.25 0.26
CA ARG A 25 10.49 9.31 1.17
C ARG A 25 9.01 9.18 1.56
N MET A 26 8.10 9.24 0.59
CA MET A 26 6.67 9.09 0.80
C MET A 26 6.13 8.08 -0.22
N PRO A 27 5.41 7.02 0.19
CA PRO A 27 4.77 6.07 -0.72
C PRO A 27 3.67 6.77 -1.53
N HIS A 28 3.82 6.79 -2.85
CA HIS A 28 2.87 7.42 -3.76
C HIS A 28 2.75 6.69 -5.10
N VAL A 29 1.56 6.79 -5.69
CA VAL A 29 1.27 6.35 -7.06
C VAL A 29 1.49 7.54 -7.98
N VAL A 30 2.28 7.35 -9.03
CA VAL A 30 2.49 8.32 -10.10
C VAL A 30 1.72 7.85 -11.32
N ILE A 31 0.84 8.69 -11.85
CA ILE A 31 0.12 8.46 -13.10
C ILE A 31 0.55 9.54 -14.07
N LYS A 32 1.25 9.16 -15.14
CA LYS A 32 1.62 10.05 -16.24
C LYS A 32 0.65 9.83 -17.39
N CYS A 33 -0.03 10.89 -17.82
CA CYS A 33 -0.78 10.90 -19.07
C CYS A 33 0.21 10.98 -20.24
N LEU A 34 0.07 10.07 -21.21
CA LEU A 34 0.93 10.02 -22.38
C LEU A 34 0.46 10.93 -23.52
N GLU A 35 -0.79 11.40 -23.48
CA GLU A 35 -1.34 12.35 -24.45
C GLU A 35 -0.88 13.79 -24.19
N CYS A 36 -1.06 14.29 -22.96
CA CYS A 36 -0.70 15.68 -22.60
C CYS A 36 0.56 15.81 -21.73
N GLY A 37 1.18 14.69 -21.36
CA GLY A 37 2.38 14.64 -20.52
C GLY A 37 2.17 14.96 -19.04
N HIS A 38 0.94 15.30 -18.61
CA HIS A 38 0.67 15.70 -17.23
C HIS A 38 0.90 14.56 -16.23
N ILE A 39 1.51 14.88 -15.08
CA ILE A 39 1.89 13.92 -14.05
C ILE A 39 1.03 14.16 -12.80
N MET A 40 0.23 13.17 -12.44
CA MET A 40 -0.56 13.16 -11.23
C MET A 40 0.10 12.27 -10.18
N ARG A 41 0.18 12.77 -8.94
CA ARG A 41 0.79 12.06 -7.81
C ARG A 41 -0.22 11.87 -6.70
N TYR A 42 -0.22 10.67 -6.14
CA TYR A 42 -1.23 10.24 -5.20
C TYR A 42 -0.61 9.48 -4.03
N PRO A 43 -0.45 10.11 -2.86
CA PRO A 43 0.08 9.45 -1.69
C PRO A 43 -0.91 8.40 -1.14
N TYR A 44 -0.39 7.27 -0.63
CA TYR A 44 -1.17 6.21 0.03
C TYR A 44 -0.67 5.94 1.46
N LEU A 45 -0.33 7.03 2.17
CA LEU A 45 0.24 7.00 3.51
C LEU A 45 -0.68 6.34 4.56
N ARG A 46 -1.99 6.63 4.51
CA ARG A 46 -2.97 6.12 5.48
C ARG A 46 -3.05 4.60 5.46
N GLU A 47 -3.26 4.03 4.27
CA GLU A 47 -3.30 2.58 4.04
C GLU A 47 -1.99 1.89 4.49
N LYS A 48 -0.83 2.52 4.26
CA LYS A 48 0.46 1.96 4.69
C LYS A 48 0.60 1.97 6.22
N LYS A 49 0.15 3.03 6.90
CA LYS A 49 0.14 3.11 8.37
C LYS A 49 -0.76 2.06 8.98
N GLU A 50 -1.98 1.90 8.46
CA GLU A 50 -2.93 0.89 8.93
C GLU A 50 -2.39 -0.53 8.74
N ARG A 51 -1.80 -0.84 7.58
CA ARG A 51 -1.16 -2.14 7.33
C ARG A 51 -0.01 -2.41 8.31
N ARG A 52 0.81 -1.40 8.65
CA ARG A 52 1.89 -1.55 9.63
C ARG A 52 1.34 -1.85 11.03
N LYS A 53 0.31 -1.14 11.46
CA LYS A 53 -0.36 -1.39 12.75
C LYS A 53 -0.93 -2.80 12.83
N LYS A 54 -1.63 -3.27 11.78
CA LYS A 54 -2.16 -4.64 11.72
C LYS A 54 -1.07 -5.69 11.87
N LYS A 55 0.05 -5.55 11.14
CA LYS A 55 1.21 -6.45 11.27
C LYS A 55 1.80 -6.48 12.69
N GLU A 56 1.82 -5.34 13.37
CA GLU A 56 2.32 -5.26 14.75
C GLU A 56 1.39 -5.98 15.73
N VAL A 57 0.07 -5.80 15.58
CA VAL A 57 -0.94 -6.50 16.39
C VAL A 57 -0.88 -8.01 16.15
N GLU A 58 -0.81 -8.43 14.89
CA GLU A 58 -0.70 -9.84 14.49
C GLU A 58 0.58 -10.48 15.04
N GLY A 59 1.73 -9.80 14.92
CA GLY A 59 2.99 -10.27 15.51
C GLY A 59 2.93 -10.42 17.03
N LYS A 60 2.23 -9.51 17.73
CA LYS A 60 2.01 -9.61 19.19
C LYS A 60 1.10 -10.79 19.55
N LEU A 61 0.07 -11.07 18.75
CA LEU A 61 -0.82 -12.23 18.94
C LEU A 61 -0.05 -13.55 18.75
N ILE A 62 0.77 -13.65 17.69
CA ILE A 62 1.60 -14.83 17.44
C ILE A 62 2.61 -15.05 18.57
N GLN A 63 3.26 -14.00 19.07
CA GLN A 63 4.16 -14.12 20.23
C GLN A 63 3.45 -14.55 21.51
N LYS A 64 2.23 -14.05 21.78
CA LYS A 64 1.43 -14.49 22.92
C LYS A 64 1.03 -15.97 22.82
N GLY A 65 0.59 -16.42 21.64
CA GLY A 65 0.26 -17.83 21.39
C GLY A 65 1.47 -18.77 21.54
N ARG A 66 2.68 -18.33 21.17
CA ARG A 66 3.92 -19.10 21.41
C ARG A 66 4.30 -19.22 22.89
N LYS A 67 3.93 -18.24 23.73
CA LYS A 67 4.22 -18.25 25.17
C LYS A 67 3.28 -19.18 25.94
N THR A 68 2.01 -19.29 25.56
CA THR A 68 1.03 -20.16 26.23
C THR A 68 1.25 -21.65 25.94
N ILE A 69 1.85 -22.02 24.81
CA ILE A 69 2.13 -23.43 24.47
C ILE A 69 3.30 -24.02 25.28
N LYS A 70 4.24 -23.18 25.76
CA LYS A 70 5.46 -23.62 26.49
C LYS A 70 5.26 -23.87 28.01
N GLY A 71 4.02 -23.98 28.49
CA GLY A 71 3.73 -24.08 29.92
C GLY A 71 2.68 -25.14 30.28
N LYS A 72 2.65 -26.31 29.62
CA LYS A 72 1.92 -27.46 30.16
C LYS A 72 2.86 -28.24 31.09
N PRO A 73 2.66 -28.24 32.41
CA PRO A 73 3.28 -29.23 33.28
C PRO A 73 2.71 -30.60 32.89
N SER A 74 3.58 -31.60 32.74
CA SER A 74 3.19 -33.01 32.83
C SER A 74 2.79 -33.27 34.27
N GLU A 75 1.49 -33.44 34.53
CA GLU A 75 1.00 -34.01 35.78
C GLU A 75 1.16 -35.53 35.69
N ASP A 76 2.22 -36.05 36.32
CA ASP A 76 2.38 -37.46 36.70
C ASP A 76 2.37 -37.55 38.24
#